data_AF-A0A2W7K9U6-F1
#
_entry.id   AF-A0A2W7K9U6-F1
#
_cell.length_a   1.000
_cell.length_b   1.000
_cell.length_c   1.000
_cell.angle_alpha   90.00
_cell.angle_beta   90.00
_cell.angle_gamma   90.00
#
_symmetry.space_group_name_H-M   'P 1'
#
loop_
_entity.id
_entity.type
_entity.pdbx_description
1 polymer ?
#
loop_
_entity_poly.entity_id
_entity_poly.type
_entity_poly.pdbx_seq_one_letter_code
_entity_poly.pdbx_strand_id
1 'polypeptide(L)'
;MYIEHEWNFSMASGMTDRALQLLNATSLKELADVNSKDYLRWQNIKRGRARLGADEVELLGQAYPQYRWWLMTGEVMPDKGQVSPDYDEANRNLSNQNAG
;
A
#
# COMPACT_ATOMS: atom_id res chain seq x y z
N MET A 1 8.71 21.21 -28.09
CA MET A 1 7.64 20.19 -28.03
C MET A 1 8.23 19.05 -27.22
N TYR A 2 8.00 19.05 -25.91
CA TYR A 2 8.57 18.05 -25.02
C TYR A 2 7.70 16.80 -25.05
N ILE A 3 8.33 15.66 -25.30
CA ILE A 3 7.74 14.33 -25.29
C ILE A 3 7.61 13.94 -23.82
N GLU A 4 6.44 14.11 -23.22
CA GLU A 4 6.06 13.37 -22.02
C GLU A 4 5.55 12.01 -22.49
N HIS A 5 6.13 10.91 -22.01
CA HIS A 5 5.54 9.59 -21.80
C HIS A 5 6.67 8.56 -21.62
N GLU A 6 7.64 8.86 -20.76
CA GLU A 6 8.37 7.80 -20.08
C GLU A 6 7.51 7.36 -18.91
N TRP A 7 7.02 6.13 -19.02
CA TRP A 7 6.13 5.51 -18.05
C TRP A 7 6.85 5.38 -16.71
N ASN A 8 6.28 6.03 -15.70
CA ASN A 8 6.63 5.92 -14.28
C ASN A 8 6.58 4.47 -13.78
N PHE A 9 7.61 3.70 -14.09
CA PHE A 9 8.06 2.61 -13.21
C PHE A 9 8.98 3.24 -12.13
N SER A 10 8.43 4.20 -11.39
CA SER A 10 9.11 4.83 -10.27
C SER A 10 8.61 4.19 -8.99
N MET A 11 9.53 3.60 -8.23
CA MET A 11 9.38 3.26 -6.82
C MET A 11 8.54 4.33 -6.13
N ALA A 12 7.53 3.93 -5.35
CA ALA A 12 6.74 4.84 -4.52
C ALA A 12 7.67 5.77 -3.73
N SER A 13 7.82 7.02 -4.19
CA SER A 13 8.80 7.97 -3.67
C SER A 13 8.18 8.76 -2.53
N GLY A 14 8.03 8.10 -1.37
CA GLY A 14 7.55 8.72 -0.15
C GLY A 14 6.62 7.81 0.65
N MET A 15 6.36 8.17 1.90
CA MET A 15 5.43 7.43 2.78
C MET A 15 4.00 7.45 2.22
N THR A 16 3.57 8.61 1.69
CA THR A 16 2.23 8.77 1.09
C THR A 16 2.03 7.85 -0.11
N ASP A 17 3.03 7.71 -0.98
CA ASP A 17 2.92 6.85 -2.15
C ASP A 17 2.79 5.38 -1.75
N ARG A 18 3.58 4.93 -0.77
CA ARG A 18 3.49 3.57 -0.20
C ARG A 18 2.14 3.33 0.47
N ALA A 19 1.62 4.32 1.20
CA ALA A 19 0.30 4.24 1.80
C ALA A 19 -0.82 4.15 0.74
N LEU A 20 -0.71 4.91 -0.36
CA LEU A 20 -1.66 4.83 -1.47
C LEU A 20 -1.55 3.49 -2.22
N GLN A 21 -0.34 2.96 -2.43
CA GLN A 21 -0.12 1.63 -2.99
C GLN A 21 -0.85 0.57 -2.16
N LEU A 22 -0.64 0.59 -0.84
CA LEU A 22 -1.29 -0.34 0.08
C LEU A 22 -2.82 -0.17 0.07
N LEU A 23 -3.33 1.06 0.19
CA LEU A 23 -4.77 1.35 0.13
C LEU A 23 -5.42 0.88 -1.19
N ASN A 24 -4.69 0.92 -2.30
CA ASN A 24 -5.21 0.46 -3.58
C ASN A 24 -5.39 -1.06 -3.61
N ALA A 25 -4.49 -1.81 -2.98
CA ALA A 25 -4.56 -3.26 -2.82
C ALA A 25 -5.56 -3.70 -1.73
N THR A 26 -5.91 -2.81 -0.80
CA THR A 26 -6.85 -3.08 0.29
C THR A 26 -8.32 -2.96 -0.12
N SER A 27 -9.16 -3.88 0.41
CA SER A 27 -10.61 -3.74 0.37
C SER A 27 -11.07 -2.72 1.42
N LEU A 28 -11.84 -1.70 1.02
CA LEU A 28 -12.31 -0.67 1.98
C LEU A 28 -13.18 -1.22 3.10
N LYS A 29 -13.80 -2.39 2.91
CA LYS A 29 -14.59 -3.08 3.94
C LYS A 29 -13.73 -3.64 5.08
N GLU A 30 -12.43 -3.84 4.84
CA GLU A 30 -11.46 -4.26 5.86
C GLU A 30 -11.03 -3.09 6.75
N LEU A 31 -11.19 -1.85 6.26
CA LEU A 31 -10.75 -0.64 6.96
C LEU A 31 -11.88 0.06 7.73
N ALA A 32 -13.13 -0.09 7.29
CA ALA A 32 -14.27 0.58 7.90
C ALA A 32 -15.61 -0.08 7.53
N ASP A 33 -16.60 0.09 8.41
CA ASP A 33 -17.98 -0.32 8.15
C ASP A 33 -18.56 0.40 6.93
N VAL A 34 -19.26 -0.33 6.07
CA VAL A 34 -19.85 0.23 4.85
C VAL A 34 -20.78 1.40 5.17
N ASN A 35 -20.64 2.49 4.41
CA ASN A 35 -21.37 3.76 4.59
C ASN A 35 -21.05 4.54 5.87
N SER A 36 -20.11 4.09 6.70
CA SER A 36 -19.59 4.91 7.81
C SER A 36 -18.84 6.15 7.29
N LYS A 37 -18.63 7.13 8.18
CA LYS A 37 -17.84 8.32 7.89
C LYS A 37 -16.42 7.96 7.39
N ASP A 38 -15.80 6.97 8.02
CA ASP A 38 -14.44 6.54 7.69
C ASP A 38 -14.41 5.81 6.34
N TYR A 39 -15.42 4.99 6.05
CA TYR A 39 -15.57 4.36 4.75
C TYR A 39 -15.67 5.39 3.61
N LEU A 40 -16.49 6.43 3.79
CA LEU A 40 -16.60 7.53 2.81
C LEU A 40 -15.30 8.32 2.69
N ARG A 41 -14.55 8.49 3.79
CA ARG A 41 -13.23 9.12 3.78
C ARG A 41 -12.22 8.31 2.96
N TRP A 42 -12.13 7.00 3.18
CA TRP A 42 -11.30 6.11 2.37
C TRP A 42 -11.68 6.13 0.89
N GLN A 43 -12.99 6.15 0.58
CA GLN A 43 -13.46 6.30 -0.81
C GLN A 43 -12.99 7.61 -1.44
N ASN A 44 -13.05 8.73 -0.72
CA ASN A 44 -12.62 10.02 -1.22
C ASN A 44 -11.10 10.06 -1.47
N ILE A 45 -10.30 9.44 -0.59
CA ILE A 45 -8.84 9.31 -0.77
C ILE A 45 -8.54 8.47 -2.01
N LYS A 46 -9.16 7.29 -2.15
CA LYS A 46 -8.95 6.41 -3.32
C LYS A 46 -9.36 7.07 -4.65
N ARG A 47 -10.32 8.00 -4.61
CA ARG A 47 -10.77 8.80 -5.77
C ARG A 47 -9.97 10.09 -5.97
N GLY A 48 -8.93 10.36 -5.18
CA GLY A 48 -8.14 11.58 -5.25
C GLY A 48 -8.89 12.87 -4.83
N ARG A 49 -10.04 12.73 -4.17
CA ARG A 49 -10.86 13.86 -3.68
C ARG A 49 -10.46 14.33 -2.28
N ALA A 50 -9.61 13.57 -1.59
CA ALA A 50 -9.02 13.92 -0.31
C ALA A 50 -7.56 13.47 -0.28
N ARG A 51 -6.73 14.18 0.50
CA ARG A 51 -5.34 13.80 0.74
C ARG A 51 -5.27 12.75 1.85
N LEU A 52 -4.33 11.82 1.70
CA LEU A 52 -3.97 10.86 2.74
C LEU A 52 -3.07 11.55 3.78
N GLY A 53 -3.42 11.43 5.06
CA GLY A 53 -2.68 12.00 6.19
C GLY A 53 -2.13 10.94 7.14
N ALA A 54 -1.57 11.39 8.27
CA ALA A 54 -0.93 10.52 9.25
C ALA A 54 -1.89 9.47 9.85
N ASP A 55 -3.12 9.86 10.18
CA ASP A 55 -4.14 8.96 10.73
C ASP A 55 -4.40 7.77 9.79
N GLU A 56 -4.44 8.00 8.49
CA GLU A 56 -4.63 6.92 7.52
C GLU A 56 -3.41 6.01 7.41
N VAL A 57 -2.20 6.57 7.48
CA VAL A 57 -0.98 5.74 7.51
C VAL A 57 -0.98 4.87 8.77
N GLU A 58 -1.39 5.41 9.91
CA GLU A 58 -1.48 4.65 11.17
C GLU A 58 -2.52 3.52 11.07
N LEU A 59 -3.72 3.81 10.57
CA LEU A 59 -4.77 2.81 10.38
C LEU A 59 -4.34 1.70 9.40
N LEU A 60 -3.69 2.04 8.29
CA LEU A 60 -3.12 1.06 7.37
C LEU A 60 -2.02 0.23 8.05
N GLY A 61 -1.17 0.85 8.85
CA GLY A 61 -0.15 0.16 9.63
C GLY A 61 -0.73 -0.76 10.71
N GLN A 62 -1.94 -0.49 11.21
CA GLN A 62 -2.68 -1.38 12.12
C GLN A 62 -3.32 -2.56 11.38
N ALA A 63 -3.92 -2.30 10.21
CA ALA A 63 -4.53 -3.32 9.37
C ALA A 63 -3.50 -4.30 8.77
N TYR A 64 -2.28 -3.82 8.47
CA TYR A 64 -1.19 -4.63 7.92
C TYR A 64 0.11 -4.49 8.74
N PRO A 65 0.19 -5.11 9.94
CA PRO A 65 1.34 -4.97 10.82
C PRO A 65 2.67 -5.44 10.19
N GLN A 66 2.63 -6.40 9.27
CA GLN A 66 3.78 -6.94 8.54
C GLN A 66 4.37 -5.93 7.55
N TYR A 67 3.60 -4.92 7.13
CA TYR A 67 4.06 -3.87 6.21
C TYR A 67 4.44 -2.58 6.93
N ARG A 68 4.36 -2.53 8.27
CA ARG A 68 4.50 -1.27 9.02
C ARG A 68 5.89 -0.64 8.87
N TRP A 69 6.96 -1.43 8.95
CA TRP A 69 8.32 -0.92 8.71
C TRP A 69 8.45 -0.36 7.30
N TRP A 70 8.07 -1.15 6.30
CA TRP A 70 8.09 -0.74 4.90
C TRP A 70 7.22 0.50 4.65
N LEU A 71 6.07 0.64 5.31
CA LEU A 71 5.17 1.78 5.17
C LEU A 71 5.82 3.06 5.70
N MET A 72 6.66 2.97 6.73
CA MET A 72 7.32 4.11 7.36
C MET A 72 8.66 4.45 6.70
N THR A 73 9.55 3.46 6.59
CA THR A 73 10.95 3.66 6.18
C THR A 73 11.20 3.44 4.69
N GLY A 74 10.42 2.56 4.06
CA GLY A 74 10.57 2.16 2.66
C GLY A 74 11.47 0.94 2.52
N GLU A 75 12.01 0.46 3.64
CA GLU A 75 12.88 -0.69 3.72
C GLU A 75 12.09 -1.94 4.15
N VAL A 76 12.71 -3.12 4.03
CA VAL A 76 12.17 -4.39 4.52
C VAL A 76 13.15 -5.02 5.51
N MET A 77 12.64 -5.75 6.51
CA MET A 77 13.37 -6.65 7.41
C MET A 77 12.67 -8.03 7.43
N PRO A 78 12.87 -8.86 6.38
CA PRO A 78 12.15 -10.13 6.26
C PRO A 78 12.41 -11.11 7.42
N ASP A 79 13.62 -11.08 7.99
CA ASP A 79 14.01 -11.83 9.19
C ASP A 79 13.15 -11.52 10.42
N LYS A 80 12.54 -10.33 10.46
CA LYS A 80 11.62 -9.89 11.51
C LYS A 80 10.16 -9.91 11.07
N GLY A 81 9.85 -10.52 9.94
CA GLY A 81 8.50 -10.55 9.37
C GLY A 81 7.98 -9.18 8.91
N GLN A 82 8.88 -8.22 8.70
CA GLN A 82 8.56 -6.88 8.23
C GLN A 82 8.91 -6.80 6.73
N VAL A 83 7.91 -6.90 5.88
CA VAL A 83 8.06 -7.06 4.44
C VAL A 83 7.28 -5.97 3.69
N SER A 84 7.22 -6.05 2.37
CA SER A 84 6.40 -5.17 1.53
C SER A 84 5.38 -5.99 0.73
N PRO A 85 4.30 -5.36 0.21
CA PRO A 85 3.39 -6.01 -0.71
C PRO A 85 4.11 -6.67 -1.90
N ASP A 86 5.09 -5.97 -2.48
CA ASP A 86 5.86 -6.45 -3.63
C ASP A 86 6.75 -7.66 -3.26
N TYR A 87 7.32 -7.66 -2.04
CA TYR A 87 8.09 -8.80 -1.53
C TYR A 87 7.21 -10.04 -1.39
N ASP A 88 6.00 -9.88 -0.84
CA ASP A 88 5.04 -10.98 -0.70
C ASP A 88 4.56 -11.50 -2.06
N GLU A 89 4.31 -10.61 -3.02
CA GLU A 89 3.91 -10.98 -4.38
C GLU A 89 5.01 -11.79 -5.09
N ALA A 90 6.27 -11.32 -5.02
CA ALA A 90 7.41 -12.02 -5.57
C ALA A 90 7.58 -13.42 -4.96
N ASN A 91 7.44 -13.53 -3.64
CA ASN A 91 7.59 -14.81 -2.94
C ASN A 91 6.48 -15.82 -3.30
N ARG A 92 5.22 -15.36 -3.47
CA ARG A 92 4.11 -16.21 -3.95
C ARG A 92 4.34 -16.72 -5.37
N ASN A 93 4.91 -15.90 -6.25
CA ASN A 93 5.19 -16.29 -7.63
C ASN A 93 6.31 -17.34 -7.70
N LEU A 94 7.33 -17.25 -6.85
CA LEU A 94 8.40 -18.26 -6.75
C LEU A 94 7.89 -19.61 -6.23
N SER A 95 7.01 -19.62 -5.23
CA SER A 95 6.43 -20.88 -4.72
C SER A 95 5.59 -21.61 -5.78
N ASN A 96 4.88 -20.87 -6.63
CA ASN A 96 4.05 -21.45 -7.68
C ASN A 96 4.86 -22.01 -8.86
N GLN A 97 6.09 -21.51 -9.10
CA GLN A 97 6.95 -21.99 -10.17
C GLN A 97 7.69 -23.29 -9.86
N ASN A 98 7.76 -23.70 -8.59
CA ASN A 98 8.44 -24.92 -8.14
C ASN A 98 7.50 -26.15 -8.04
N ALA A 99 6.28 -26.08 -8.59
CA ALA A 99 5.31 -27.18 -8.56
C ALA A 99 5.35 -28.06 -9.84
N GLY A 100 6.54 -28.25 -10.42
CA GLY A 100 6.78 -29.08 -11.60
C GLY A 100 7.27 -30.48 -11.26
#